data_AF-A0A1E8FH69-F1
#
_entry.id   AF-A0A1E8FH69-F1
#
_cell.length_a   1.000
_cell.length_b   1.000
_cell.length_c   1.000
_cell.angle_alpha   90.00
_cell.angle_beta   90.00
_cell.angle_gamma   90.00
#
_symmetry.space_group_name_H-M   'P 1'
#
loop_
_entity.id
_entity.type
_entity.pdbx_description
1 polymer ?
#
loop_
_entity_poly.entity_id
_entity_poly.type
_entity_poly.pdbx_seq_one_letter_code
_entity_poly.pdbx_strand_id
1 'polypeptide(L)'
;MKKYCLLGVVLTLIACQTTSYTFNGVSYSTPAAAIAASDSFNDQIVAAMTESKTPLSSSLKVVLPSPSLTKAKGFITSGPTPGETQLSYLEQIVYSGQHVVVEALRKHNLFKSVNEARSDTPHLSSTDNEDYLLWFQYNETDSAAGWYLKSAKTGNSVPVLFDNMDGGTDAMKSLIEGIEIAVKKLN
;
A
#
# COMPACT_ATOMS: atom_id res chain seq x y z
N MET A 1 29.16 -56.22 7.83
CA MET A 1 28.85 -55.75 9.21
C MET A 1 28.86 -54.23 9.20
N LYS A 2 27.72 -53.57 9.41
CA LYS A 2 27.64 -52.14 9.70
C LYS A 2 26.91 -51.98 11.03
N LYS A 3 27.52 -51.24 11.95
CA LYS A 3 27.08 -51.03 13.33
C LYS A 3 27.24 -49.53 13.63
N TYR A 4 26.18 -48.96 14.22
CA TYR A 4 26.05 -47.64 14.87
C TYR A 4 26.05 -46.42 13.93
N CYS A 5 25.29 -45.33 14.14
CA CYS A 5 24.78 -44.73 15.37
C CYS A 5 23.29 -44.34 15.30
N LEU A 6 22.56 -44.71 16.36
CA LEU A 6 21.43 -43.95 16.88
C LEU A 6 21.96 -42.56 17.26
N LEU A 7 21.48 -41.49 16.63
CA LEU A 7 21.54 -40.14 17.21
C LEU A 7 20.09 -39.69 17.38
N GLY A 8 19.55 -39.94 18.57
CA GLY A 8 18.26 -39.41 18.98
C GLY A 8 18.39 -37.90 19.15
N VAL A 9 17.80 -37.14 18.23
CA VAL A 9 17.52 -35.72 18.46
C VAL A 9 16.28 -35.69 19.36
N VAL A 10 16.52 -35.53 20.65
CA VAL A 10 15.48 -35.10 21.61
C VAL A 10 15.17 -33.64 21.27
N LEU A 11 14.17 -33.42 20.43
CA LEU A 11 13.58 -32.10 20.23
C LEU A 11 12.77 -31.76 21.48
N THR A 12 13.44 -31.10 22.43
CA THR A 12 12.78 -30.39 23.51
C THR A 12 11.95 -29.27 22.89
N LEU A 13 10.62 -29.46 22.92
CA LEU A 13 9.62 -28.45 22.60
C LEU A 13 9.71 -27.31 23.63
N ILE A 14 10.64 -26.38 23.42
CA ILE A 14 10.59 -25.07 24.08
C ILE A 14 9.61 -24.24 23.26
N ALA A 15 8.44 -24.00 23.85
CA ALA A 15 7.36 -23.17 23.33
C ALA A 15 7.77 -21.68 23.30
N CYS A 16 8.76 -21.33 22.48
CA CYS A 16 9.07 -19.96 22.13
C CYS A 16 8.50 -19.71 20.73
N GLN A 17 7.16 -19.57 20.63
CA GLN A 17 6.58 -18.91 19.46
C GLN A 17 6.96 -17.44 19.54
N THR A 18 8.20 -17.11 19.17
CA THR A 18 8.60 -15.72 18.94
C THR A 18 7.76 -15.23 17.76
N THR A 19 6.74 -14.43 18.04
CA THR A 19 6.02 -13.69 17.00
C THR A 19 7.05 -12.85 16.25
N SER A 20 7.39 -13.26 15.03
CA SER A 20 8.29 -12.50 14.16
C SER A 20 7.47 -11.62 13.24
N TYR A 21 7.87 -10.36 13.12
CA TYR A 21 7.26 -9.40 12.20
C TYR A 21 8.12 -9.36 10.93
N THR A 22 7.52 -9.53 9.76
CA THR A 22 8.29 -9.63 8.50
C THR A 22 7.98 -8.46 7.60
N PHE A 23 9.02 -7.80 7.10
CA PHE A 23 8.94 -6.79 6.05
C PHE A 23 10.04 -7.05 5.01
N ASN A 24 9.67 -7.04 3.72
CA ASN A 24 10.58 -7.27 2.59
C ASN A 24 11.51 -8.49 2.76
N GLY A 25 10.95 -9.62 3.24
CA GLY A 25 11.70 -10.86 3.48
C GLY A 25 12.59 -10.89 4.72
N VAL A 26 12.67 -9.79 5.49
CA VAL A 26 13.47 -9.69 6.72
C VAL A 26 12.56 -9.83 7.94
N SER A 27 12.95 -10.67 8.90
CA SER A 27 12.24 -10.86 10.17
C SER A 27 12.79 -9.95 11.28
N TYR A 28 11.88 -9.36 12.03
CA TYR A 28 12.15 -8.44 13.13
C TYR A 28 11.54 -8.97 14.43
N SER A 29 12.22 -8.70 15.53
CA SER A 29 11.79 -9.11 16.88
C SER A 29 10.68 -8.22 17.46
N THR A 30 10.45 -7.04 16.90
CA THR A 30 9.42 -6.09 17.35
C THR A 30 8.71 -5.47 16.14
N PRO A 31 7.42 -5.08 16.29
CA PRO A 31 6.69 -4.41 15.23
C PRO A 31 7.31 -3.05 14.89
N ALA A 32 7.80 -2.31 15.90
CA ALA A 32 8.43 -1.00 15.70
C ALA A 32 9.66 -1.06 14.79
N ALA A 33 10.49 -2.11 14.90
CA ALA A 33 11.66 -2.27 14.04
C ALA A 33 11.26 -2.58 12.57
N ALA A 34 10.23 -3.40 12.37
CA ALA A 34 9.71 -3.69 11.03
C ALA A 34 9.06 -2.44 10.39
N ILE A 35 8.31 -1.66 11.16
CA ILE A 35 7.71 -0.40 10.70
C ILE A 35 8.79 0.61 10.31
N ALA A 36 9.82 0.80 11.15
CA ALA A 36 10.93 1.70 10.82
C ALA A 36 11.67 1.28 9.53
N ALA A 37 11.81 -0.03 9.28
CA ALA A 37 12.38 -0.54 8.04
C ALA A 37 11.48 -0.26 6.82
N SER A 38 10.15 -0.37 7.00
CA SER A 38 9.17 0.00 5.97
C SER A 38 9.23 1.48 5.63
N ASP A 39 9.27 2.34 6.64
CA ASP A 39 9.33 3.80 6.44
C ASP A 39 10.62 4.19 5.73
N SER A 40 11.76 3.64 6.15
CA SER A 40 13.04 3.88 5.47
C SER A 40 13.07 3.40 4.02
N PHE A 41 12.41 2.27 3.72
CA PHE A 41 12.26 1.79 2.35
C PHE A 41 11.38 2.73 1.52
N ASN A 42 10.28 3.20 2.09
CA ASN A 42 9.36 4.14 1.43
C ASN A 42 10.03 5.51 1.16
N ASP A 43 10.84 6.01 2.09
CA ASP A 43 11.64 7.22 1.89
C ASP A 43 12.59 7.09 0.69
N GLN A 44 13.19 5.91 0.51
CA GLN A 44 14.07 5.64 -0.65
C GLN A 44 13.29 5.64 -1.96
N ILE A 45 12.05 5.13 -1.98
CA ILE A 45 11.17 5.19 -3.15
C ILE A 45 10.89 6.65 -3.51
N VAL A 46 10.47 7.46 -2.53
CA VAL A 46 10.15 8.88 -2.75
C VAL A 46 11.38 9.65 -3.23
N ALA A 47 12.53 9.43 -2.59
CA ALA A 47 13.79 10.08 -2.97
C ALA A 47 14.23 9.73 -4.40
N ALA A 48 13.89 8.55 -4.91
CA ALA A 48 14.18 8.12 -6.26
C ALA A 48 13.20 8.67 -7.32
N MET A 49 12.15 9.38 -6.93
CA MET A 49 11.20 10.00 -7.87
C MET A 49 11.80 11.24 -8.52
N THR A 50 11.82 11.24 -9.85
CA THR A 50 12.21 12.40 -10.66
C THR A 50 11.04 13.38 -10.74
N GLU A 51 11.29 14.67 -10.58
CA GLU A 51 10.26 15.70 -10.76
C GLU A 51 9.84 15.82 -12.24
N SER A 52 8.53 15.84 -12.49
CA SER A 52 7.97 16.25 -13.78
C SER A 52 8.11 17.76 -13.96
N LYS A 53 8.46 18.18 -15.18
CA LYS A 53 8.55 19.60 -15.55
C LYS A 53 7.19 20.23 -15.81
N THR A 54 6.19 19.43 -16.15
CA THR A 54 4.88 19.89 -16.58
C THR A 54 3.81 19.11 -15.82
N PRO A 55 3.09 19.75 -14.89
CA PRO A 55 1.94 19.12 -14.23
C PRO A 55 0.85 18.75 -15.25
N LEU A 56 0.20 17.61 -15.05
CA LEU A 56 -0.92 17.15 -15.87
C LEU A 56 -2.18 18.01 -15.69
N SER A 57 -2.45 18.42 -14.45
CA SER A 57 -3.62 19.22 -14.07
C SER A 57 -3.32 20.10 -12.86
N SER A 58 -4.30 20.88 -12.42
CA SER A 58 -4.14 21.76 -11.27
C SER A 58 -4.10 20.96 -9.98
N SER A 59 -5.07 20.08 -9.72
CA SER A 59 -5.17 19.46 -8.40
C SER A 59 -5.64 18.02 -8.34
N LEU A 60 -5.21 17.31 -7.31
CA LEU A 60 -5.57 15.93 -7.01
C LEU A 60 -5.92 15.77 -5.53
N LYS A 61 -7.06 15.16 -5.24
CA LYS A 61 -7.35 14.56 -3.92
C LYS A 61 -6.93 13.10 -3.93
N VAL A 62 -6.08 12.68 -3.01
CA VAL A 62 -5.81 11.27 -2.74
C VAL A 62 -6.53 10.88 -1.45
N VAL A 63 -7.39 9.86 -1.54
CA VAL A 63 -8.11 9.35 -0.37
C VAL A 63 -7.64 7.95 -0.04
N LEU A 64 -7.00 7.85 1.12
CA LEU A 64 -6.53 6.59 1.68
C LEU A 64 -7.64 5.94 2.52
N PRO A 65 -7.70 4.61 2.58
CA PRO A 65 -8.54 3.92 3.55
C PRO A 65 -8.22 4.36 4.99
N SER A 66 -9.26 4.45 5.82
CA SER A 66 -9.08 4.62 7.26
C SER A 66 -8.49 3.36 7.91
N PRO A 67 -7.90 3.47 9.11
CA PRO A 67 -7.45 2.31 9.88
C PRO A 67 -8.56 1.29 10.14
N SER A 68 -9.79 1.75 10.40
CA SER A 68 -10.97 0.92 10.61
C SER A 68 -11.35 0.13 9.36
N LEU A 69 -11.37 0.78 8.19
CA LEU A 69 -11.66 0.11 6.92
C LEU A 69 -10.56 -0.91 6.57
N THR A 70 -9.30 -0.55 6.76
CA THR A 70 -8.15 -1.44 6.52
C THR A 70 -8.20 -2.67 7.41
N LYS A 71 -8.50 -2.53 8.70
CA LYS A 71 -8.67 -3.69 9.60
C LYS A 71 -9.84 -4.57 9.19
N ALA A 72 -10.95 -3.98 8.72
CA ALA A 72 -12.15 -4.72 8.36
C ALA A 72 -12.06 -5.44 6.99
N LYS A 73 -11.36 -4.85 6.01
CA LYS A 73 -11.36 -5.34 4.61
C LYS A 73 -9.98 -5.58 4.01
N GLY A 74 -8.91 -5.09 4.63
CA GLY A 74 -7.56 -5.16 4.10
C GLY A 74 -6.84 -6.49 4.36
N PHE A 75 -7.36 -7.35 5.24
CA PHE A 75 -6.70 -8.58 5.65
C PHE A 75 -7.61 -9.80 5.43
N ILE A 76 -7.09 -10.79 4.72
CA ILE A 76 -7.69 -12.12 4.63
C ILE A 76 -6.91 -13.02 5.59
N THR A 77 -7.57 -13.50 6.64
CA THR A 77 -6.94 -14.37 7.64
C THR A 77 -7.34 -15.82 7.41
N SER A 78 -6.38 -16.69 7.17
CA SER A 78 -6.57 -18.14 7.24
C SER A 78 -6.15 -18.62 8.64
N GLY A 79 -7.12 -19.00 9.47
CA GLY A 79 -6.86 -19.51 10.82
C GLY A 79 -7.31 -18.57 11.94
N PRO A 80 -6.70 -18.67 13.15
CA PRO A 80 -7.10 -17.88 14.30
C PRO A 80 -7.03 -16.38 14.02
N THR A 81 -8.01 -15.64 14.55
CA THR A 81 -8.03 -14.17 14.46
C THR A 81 -6.74 -13.61 15.03
N PRO A 82 -5.97 -12.81 14.26
CA PRO A 82 -4.76 -12.16 14.76
C PRO A 82 -5.08 -11.26 15.96
N GLY A 83 -4.17 -11.20 16.92
CA GLY A 83 -4.28 -10.29 18.05
C GLY A 83 -4.13 -8.83 17.62
N GLU A 84 -4.59 -7.91 18.47
CA GLU A 84 -4.63 -6.47 18.16
C GLU A 84 -3.27 -5.88 17.79
N THR A 85 -2.18 -6.36 18.41
CA THR A 85 -0.82 -5.93 18.07
C THR A 85 -0.43 -6.34 16.65
N GLN A 86 -0.85 -7.51 16.18
CA GLN A 86 -0.54 -7.99 14.83
C GLN A 86 -1.37 -7.21 13.80
N LEU A 87 -2.66 -6.99 14.06
CA LEU A 87 -3.52 -6.18 13.20
C LEU A 87 -3.04 -4.73 13.10
N SER A 88 -2.62 -4.13 14.21
CA SER A 88 -2.09 -2.76 14.24
C SER A 88 -0.75 -2.64 13.54
N TYR A 89 0.09 -3.68 13.60
CA TYR A 89 1.31 -3.75 12.80
C TYR A 89 1.01 -3.78 11.30
N LEU A 90 0.13 -4.69 10.88
CA LEU A 90 -0.22 -4.83 9.46
C LEU A 90 -0.89 -3.58 8.92
N GLU A 91 -1.77 -2.95 9.70
CA GLU A 91 -2.42 -1.68 9.35
C GLU A 91 -1.41 -0.57 9.12
N GLN A 92 -0.40 -0.43 9.99
CA GLN A 92 0.66 0.56 9.80
C GLN A 92 1.50 0.30 8.56
N ILE A 93 1.84 -0.95 8.26
CA ILE A 93 2.57 -1.31 7.04
C ILE A 93 1.75 -0.97 5.78
N VAL A 94 0.46 -1.32 5.76
CA VAL A 94 -0.43 -0.98 4.65
C VAL A 94 -0.57 0.53 4.50
N TYR A 95 -0.77 1.25 5.60
CA TYR A 95 -0.87 2.70 5.58
C TYR A 95 0.42 3.34 5.05
N SER A 96 1.59 2.93 5.55
CA SER A 96 2.88 3.46 5.10
C SER A 96 3.08 3.23 3.60
N GLY A 97 2.76 2.03 3.10
CA GLY A 97 2.81 1.69 1.68
C GLY A 97 1.76 2.41 0.79
N GLN A 98 0.67 2.92 1.36
CA GLN A 98 -0.30 3.75 0.63
C GLN A 98 0.09 5.23 0.69
N HIS A 99 0.60 5.68 1.83
CA HIS A 99 1.04 7.06 2.03
C HIS A 99 2.25 7.41 1.15
N VAL A 100 3.13 6.44 0.87
CA VAL A 100 4.24 6.62 -0.09
C VAL A 100 3.75 7.03 -1.49
N VAL A 101 2.53 6.65 -1.90
CA VAL A 101 1.93 7.09 -3.18
C VAL A 101 1.67 8.59 -3.15
N VAL A 102 1.13 9.11 -2.05
CA VAL A 102 0.86 10.53 -1.88
C VAL A 102 2.16 11.33 -1.95
N GLU A 103 3.18 10.90 -1.21
CA GLU A 103 4.49 11.54 -1.18
C GLU A 103 5.21 11.45 -2.52
N ALA A 104 5.14 10.31 -3.21
CA ALA A 104 5.69 10.14 -4.55
C ALA A 104 5.00 11.07 -5.57
N LEU A 105 3.67 11.23 -5.51
CA LEU A 105 2.94 12.14 -6.39
C LEU A 105 3.28 13.62 -6.12
N ARG A 106 3.42 14.00 -4.84
CA ARG A 106 3.92 15.31 -4.42
C ARG A 106 5.32 15.55 -4.96
N LYS A 107 6.23 14.60 -4.73
CA LYS A 107 7.62 14.69 -5.18
C LYS A 107 7.74 14.71 -6.70
N HIS A 108 6.91 13.96 -7.42
CA HIS A 108 6.92 13.92 -8.88
C HIS A 108 6.30 15.18 -9.50
N ASN A 109 5.62 16.05 -8.75
CA ASN A 109 4.93 17.24 -9.27
C ASN A 109 3.95 16.91 -10.41
N LEU A 110 3.27 15.75 -10.34
CA LEU A 110 2.34 15.31 -11.39
C LEU A 110 1.11 16.23 -11.47
N PHE A 111 0.71 16.80 -10.34
CA PHE A 111 -0.34 17.80 -10.19
C PHE A 111 0.24 19.02 -9.46
N LYS A 112 -0.32 20.21 -9.65
CA LYS A 112 0.17 21.41 -8.93
C LYS A 112 -0.07 21.31 -7.42
N SER A 113 -1.13 20.62 -7.00
CA SER A 113 -1.40 20.29 -5.59
C SER A 113 -1.89 18.85 -5.44
N VAL A 114 -1.45 18.20 -4.35
CA VAL A 114 -1.87 16.86 -3.96
C VAL A 114 -2.33 16.90 -2.50
N ASN A 115 -3.64 16.83 -2.31
CA ASN A 115 -4.27 16.87 -1.00
C ASN A 115 -4.60 15.45 -0.54
N GLU A 116 -4.32 15.14 0.71
CA GLU A 116 -4.56 13.82 1.29
C GLU A 116 -5.77 13.86 2.21
N ALA A 117 -6.58 12.81 2.17
CA ALA A 117 -7.63 12.57 3.15
C ALA A 117 -7.75 11.07 3.46
N ARG A 118 -8.52 10.74 4.50
CA ARG A 118 -8.86 9.36 4.85
C ARG A 118 -10.36 9.14 4.81
N SER A 119 -10.79 7.91 4.52
CA SER A 119 -12.21 7.56 4.44
C SER A 119 -12.50 6.13 4.91
N ASP A 120 -13.60 5.96 5.64
CA ASP A 120 -14.22 4.66 5.93
C ASP A 120 -15.11 4.16 4.78
N THR A 121 -15.41 5.01 3.80
CA THR A 121 -16.30 4.67 2.68
C THR A 121 -15.49 4.02 1.57
N PRO A 122 -15.83 2.78 1.15
CA PRO A 122 -15.10 2.06 0.10
C PRO A 122 -15.29 2.65 -1.30
N HIS A 123 -16.34 3.45 -1.50
CA HIS A 123 -16.65 4.12 -2.76
C HIS A 123 -16.83 5.62 -2.53
N LEU A 124 -16.08 6.43 -3.26
CA LEU A 124 -16.15 7.89 -3.14
C LEU A 124 -16.81 8.48 -4.38
N SER A 125 -17.80 9.35 -4.14
CA SER A 125 -18.59 9.95 -5.21
C SER A 125 -18.15 11.37 -5.58
N SER A 126 -17.44 12.07 -4.69
CA SER A 126 -17.11 13.50 -4.82
C SER A 126 -15.60 13.75 -4.92
N THR A 127 -15.21 14.70 -5.77
CA THR A 127 -13.82 15.20 -5.85
C THR A 127 -13.54 16.35 -4.86
N ASP A 128 -14.56 16.85 -4.17
CA ASP A 128 -14.49 17.95 -3.20
C ASP A 128 -13.81 19.22 -3.75
N ASN A 129 -14.15 19.57 -4.99
CA ASN A 129 -13.62 20.69 -5.77
C ASN A 129 -12.19 20.52 -6.31
N GLU A 130 -11.58 19.33 -6.18
CA GLU A 130 -10.34 19.01 -6.91
C GLU A 130 -10.64 18.56 -8.35
N ASP A 131 -9.70 18.76 -9.27
CA ASP A 131 -9.85 18.31 -10.67
C ASP A 131 -9.99 16.78 -10.76
N TYR A 132 -9.25 16.07 -9.91
CA TYR A 132 -9.25 14.62 -9.83
C TYR A 132 -9.33 14.08 -8.41
N LEU A 133 -9.88 12.88 -8.29
CA LEU A 133 -9.87 12.06 -7.07
C LEU A 133 -9.20 10.72 -7.38
N LEU A 134 -8.15 10.40 -6.64
CA LEU A 134 -7.50 9.09 -6.60
C LEU A 134 -7.86 8.40 -5.28
N TRP A 135 -8.35 7.16 -5.32
CA TRP A 135 -8.64 6.40 -4.11
C TRP A 135 -8.33 4.93 -4.27
N PHE A 136 -8.04 4.28 -3.15
CA PHE A 136 -7.86 2.84 -3.09
C PHE A 136 -9.19 2.18 -2.71
N GLN A 137 -9.65 1.23 -3.51
CA GLN A 137 -10.88 0.49 -3.28
C GLN A 137 -10.57 -0.97 -2.96
N TYR A 138 -11.04 -1.44 -1.79
CA TYR A 138 -11.14 -2.87 -1.50
C TYR A 138 -12.39 -3.42 -2.21
N ASN A 139 -12.23 -4.33 -3.18
CA ASN A 139 -13.39 -4.96 -3.83
C ASN A 139 -14.00 -6.05 -2.93
N GLU A 140 -15.33 -6.10 -2.90
CA GLU A 140 -16.08 -7.00 -2.01
C GLU A 140 -16.29 -8.41 -2.58
N THR A 141 -16.14 -8.60 -3.90
CA THR A 141 -16.51 -9.86 -4.59
C THR A 141 -15.32 -10.62 -5.16
N ASP A 142 -14.34 -9.95 -5.78
CA ASP A 142 -13.34 -10.62 -6.64
C ASP A 142 -11.89 -10.50 -6.14
N SER A 143 -11.68 -10.16 -4.87
CA SER A 143 -10.35 -10.01 -4.23
C SER A 143 -9.41 -8.96 -4.84
N ALA A 144 -9.79 -8.31 -5.95
CA ALA A 144 -8.96 -7.33 -6.63
C ALA A 144 -9.12 -5.94 -5.97
N ALA A 145 -8.33 -5.65 -4.94
CA ALA A 145 -8.18 -4.29 -4.46
C ALA A 145 -7.33 -3.47 -5.45
N GLY A 146 -7.61 -2.18 -5.59
CA GLY A 146 -6.89 -1.36 -6.58
C GLY A 146 -7.15 0.13 -6.48
N TRP A 147 -6.33 0.88 -7.20
CA TRP A 147 -6.44 2.32 -7.33
C TRP A 147 -7.42 2.70 -8.43
N TYR A 148 -8.23 3.73 -8.18
CA TYR A 148 -9.18 4.29 -9.13
C TYR A 148 -9.02 5.80 -9.21
N LEU A 149 -9.22 6.35 -10.40
CA LEU A 149 -9.16 7.78 -10.67
C LEU A 149 -10.51 8.26 -11.19
N LYS A 150 -10.98 9.39 -10.68
CA LYS A 150 -12.22 10.07 -11.10
C LYS A 150 -11.95 11.51 -11.48
N SER A 151 -12.59 11.99 -12.53
CA SER A 151 -12.50 13.37 -13.02
C SER A 151 -13.69 14.19 -12.57
N ALA A 152 -13.45 15.41 -12.08
CA ALA A 152 -14.50 16.37 -11.77
C ALA A 152 -15.24 16.87 -13.03
N LYS A 153 -14.52 16.96 -14.16
CA LYS A 153 -15.07 17.44 -15.43
C LYS A 153 -16.13 16.49 -15.99
N THR A 154 -15.87 15.18 -15.96
CA THR A 154 -16.75 14.18 -16.57
C THR A 154 -17.59 13.41 -15.56
N GLY A 155 -17.20 13.40 -14.28
CA GLY A 155 -17.81 12.56 -13.24
C GLY A 155 -17.50 11.06 -13.37
N ASN A 156 -16.81 10.66 -14.44
CA ASN A 156 -16.46 9.27 -14.73
C ASN A 156 -15.25 8.82 -13.91
N SER A 157 -15.18 7.51 -13.66
CA SER A 157 -14.05 6.86 -12.99
C SER A 157 -13.47 5.73 -13.82
N VAL A 158 -12.16 5.54 -13.75
CA VAL A 158 -11.44 4.43 -14.38
C VAL A 158 -10.47 3.79 -13.38
N PRO A 159 -10.20 2.48 -13.48
CA PRO A 159 -9.11 1.87 -12.72
C PRO A 159 -7.76 2.42 -13.18
N VAL A 160 -6.85 2.60 -12.23
CA VAL A 160 -5.44 2.89 -12.49
C VAL A 160 -4.73 1.53 -12.64
N LEU A 161 -4.33 1.22 -13.86
CA LEU A 161 -3.63 -0.02 -14.19
C LEU A 161 -2.13 0.24 -14.11
N PHE A 162 -1.41 -0.64 -13.42
CA PHE A 162 0.05 -0.58 -13.30
C PHE A 162 0.61 -1.99 -13.12
N ASP A 163 1.86 -2.17 -13.53
CA ASP A 163 2.55 -3.44 -13.41
C ASP A 163 3.03 -3.62 -11.97
N ASN A 164 2.44 -4.59 -11.28
CA ASN A 164 2.70 -4.92 -9.88
C ASN A 164 4.04 -5.67 -9.66
N MET A 165 5.05 -5.48 -10.52
CA MET A 165 6.31 -6.21 -10.39
C MET A 165 7.09 -5.72 -9.16
N ASP A 166 7.29 -6.64 -8.20
CA ASP A 166 8.19 -6.62 -7.04
C ASP A 166 8.19 -5.41 -6.07
N GLY A 167 7.23 -4.50 -6.18
CA GLY A 167 7.13 -3.33 -5.30
C GLY A 167 8.27 -2.32 -5.51
N GLY A 168 8.47 -1.42 -4.55
CA GLY A 168 9.58 -0.46 -4.62
C GLY A 168 9.42 0.64 -5.68
N THR A 169 10.55 1.14 -6.16
CA THR A 169 10.62 2.32 -7.05
C THR A 169 9.98 2.08 -8.42
N ASP A 170 10.15 0.90 -9.01
CA ASP A 170 9.64 0.63 -10.35
C ASP A 170 8.12 0.42 -10.35
N ALA A 171 7.57 -0.21 -9.31
CA ALA A 171 6.13 -0.25 -9.08
C ALA A 171 5.54 1.18 -8.93
N MET A 172 6.24 2.08 -8.23
CA MET A 172 5.80 3.47 -8.10
C MET A 172 5.81 4.22 -9.44
N LYS A 173 6.84 4.03 -10.27
CA LYS A 173 6.88 4.62 -11.62
C LYS A 173 5.74 4.10 -12.49
N SER A 174 5.50 2.78 -12.46
CA SER A 174 4.39 2.17 -13.20
C SER A 174 3.03 2.70 -12.73
N LEU A 175 2.85 2.92 -11.43
CA LEU A 175 1.64 3.55 -10.88
C LEU A 175 1.45 4.98 -11.42
N ILE A 176 2.51 5.79 -11.44
CA ILE A 176 2.49 7.16 -11.98
C ILE A 176 2.11 7.13 -13.47
N GLU A 177 2.72 6.26 -14.27
CA GLU A 177 2.36 6.07 -15.69
C GLU A 177 0.88 5.64 -15.85
N GLY A 178 0.40 4.76 -14.97
CA GLY A 178 -1.00 4.34 -14.91
C GLY A 178 -1.94 5.52 -14.66
N ILE A 179 -1.57 6.44 -13.76
CA ILE A 179 -2.33 7.67 -13.46
C ILE A 179 -2.34 8.59 -14.69
N GLU A 180 -1.21 8.78 -15.36
CA GLU A 180 -1.14 9.58 -16.59
C GLU A 180 -2.07 9.03 -17.69
N ILE A 181 -2.10 7.72 -17.87
CA ILE A 181 -2.98 7.04 -18.83
C ILE A 181 -4.44 7.22 -18.42
N ALA A 182 -4.76 7.07 -17.13
CA ALA A 182 -6.11 7.27 -16.60
C ALA A 182 -6.59 8.71 -16.81
N VAL A 183 -5.75 9.71 -16.55
CA VAL A 183 -6.04 11.13 -16.82
C VAL A 183 -6.38 11.36 -18.29
N LYS A 184 -5.59 10.80 -19.21
CA LYS A 184 -5.84 10.91 -20.66
C LYS A 184 -7.18 10.31 -21.08
N LYS A 185 -7.62 9.21 -20.44
CA LYS A 185 -8.92 8.57 -20.73
C LYS A 185 -10.13 9.35 -20.19
N LEU A 186 -9.92 10.17 -19.16
CA LEU A 186 -10.99 10.90 -18.46
C LEU A 186 -11.22 12.32 -19.01
N ASN A 187 -10.39 12.78 -19.94
CA ASN A 187 -10.42 14.14 -20.52
C ASN A 187 -11.18 14.21 -21.85
#